data_AF-A0A9W2ZNZ9-F1
#
_entry.id   AF-A0A9W2ZNZ9-F1
#
_cell.length_a   1.000
_cell.length_b   1.000
_cell.length_c   1.000
_cell.angle_alpha   90.00
_cell.angle_beta   90.00
_cell.angle_gamma   90.00
#
_symmetry.space_group_name_H-M   'P 1'
#
loop_
_entity.id
_entity.type
_entity.pdbx_description
1 polymer ?
#
loop_
_entity_poly.entity_id
_entity_poly.type
_entity_poly.pdbx_seq_one_letter_code
_entity_poly.pdbx_strand_id
1 'polypeptide(L)'
;MLTLQLILQGVFLFTLSTLLLGWLLPKIYTLLLCAIHSLAKAKHEKDDLELYESKKKEHREKSQTQYDSLASEYNQRILIPRQEEKRRKKEEDFIKFLGPAWKGKGSPLGGQVFDDENHCDSAGQEAARRRIVREDINLDVLAAAASNAAKKKKIKHVITLPDEPSADEPDAISVLFRTPLGTTFQRRFLNSDKVQCLCDLITTKGFSYKSYIISTSYPRVLLSDPNVTLLELKFGKRILLNIEEKDA
;
A
#
# COMPACT_ATOMS: atom_id res chain seq x y z
N MET A 1 -20.93 9.25 -85.35
CA MET A 1 -20.40 8.05 -84.65
C MET A 1 -19.56 8.41 -83.41
N LEU A 2 -18.67 9.42 -83.47
CA LEU A 2 -17.84 9.83 -82.33
C LEU A 2 -18.61 10.28 -81.07
N THR A 3 -19.73 10.99 -81.22
CA THR A 3 -20.54 11.49 -80.09
C THR A 3 -21.19 10.39 -79.25
N LEU A 4 -21.57 9.27 -79.87
CA LEU A 4 -22.23 8.16 -79.19
C LEU A 4 -21.24 7.35 -78.33
N GLN A 5 -19.99 7.23 -78.78
CA GLN A 5 -18.92 6.57 -78.02
C GLN A 5 -18.51 7.37 -76.78
N LEU A 6 -18.45 8.70 -76.89
CA LEU A 6 -18.19 9.59 -75.76
C LEU A 6 -19.27 9.49 -74.67
N ILE A 7 -20.55 9.42 -75.06
CA ILE A 7 -21.67 9.25 -74.12
C ILE A 7 -21.58 7.89 -73.42
N LEU A 8 -21.28 6.82 -74.17
CA LEU A 8 -21.18 5.47 -73.61
C LEU A 8 -20.02 5.34 -72.61
N GLN A 9 -18.87 5.94 -72.92
CA GLN A 9 -17.72 6.01 -72.00
C GLN A 9 -18.05 6.81 -70.73
N GLY A 10 -18.78 7.93 -70.87
CA GLY A 10 -19.23 8.73 -69.73
C GLY A 10 -20.16 7.97 -68.78
N VAL A 11 -21.14 7.24 -69.34
CA VAL A 11 -22.06 6.41 -68.54
C VAL A 11 -21.30 5.28 -67.84
N PHE A 12 -20.34 4.65 -68.51
CA PHE A 12 -19.52 3.58 -67.93
C PHE A 12 -18.65 4.06 -66.75
N LEU A 13 -18.04 5.24 -66.85
CA LEU A 13 -17.27 5.81 -65.74
C LEU A 13 -18.17 6.18 -64.55
N PHE A 14 -19.38 6.65 -64.82
CA PHE A 14 -20.35 7.00 -63.77
C PHE A 14 -20.90 5.77 -63.06
N THR A 15 -21.19 4.68 -63.77
CA THR A 15 -21.62 3.42 -63.16
C THR A 15 -20.47 2.75 -62.40
N LEU A 16 -19.25 2.81 -62.92
CA LEU A 16 -18.07 2.31 -62.20
C LEU A 16 -17.82 3.11 -60.91
N SER A 17 -17.90 4.44 -60.94
CA SER A 17 -17.65 5.27 -59.76
C SER A 17 -18.70 5.05 -58.68
N THR A 18 -19.98 4.93 -59.04
CA THR A 18 -21.07 4.66 -58.10
C THR A 18 -20.96 3.27 -57.46
N LEU A 19 -20.55 2.25 -58.22
CA LEU A 19 -20.24 0.92 -57.68
C LEU A 19 -19.05 0.95 -56.70
N LEU A 20 -18.00 1.69 -57.05
CA LEU A 20 -16.78 1.79 -56.23
C LEU A 20 -17.05 2.57 -54.93
N LEU A 21 -17.81 3.66 -54.99
CA LEU A 21 -18.27 4.40 -53.82
C LEU A 21 -19.16 3.52 -52.93
N GLY A 22 -20.10 2.77 -53.51
CA GLY A 22 -20.98 1.86 -52.78
C GLY A 22 -20.22 0.77 -52.01
N TRP A 23 -19.05 0.34 -52.50
CA TRP A 23 -18.20 -0.65 -51.83
C TRP A 23 -17.24 -0.03 -50.81
N LEU A 24 -16.67 1.13 -51.12
CA LEU A 24 -15.62 1.75 -50.30
C LEU A 24 -16.20 2.51 -49.09
N LEU A 25 -17.32 3.23 -49.28
CA LEU A 25 -17.97 4.01 -48.21
C LEU A 25 -18.34 3.19 -46.97
N PRO A 26 -18.97 2.00 -47.05
CA PRO A 26 -19.29 1.22 -45.85
C PRO A 26 -18.04 0.69 -45.14
N LYS A 27 -16.95 0.40 -45.87
CA LYS A 27 -15.67 -0.01 -45.26
C LYS A 27 -15.00 1.15 -44.53
N ILE A 28 -15.01 2.34 -45.11
CA ILE A 28 -14.50 3.55 -44.44
C ILE A 28 -15.38 3.88 -43.23
N TYR A 29 -16.70 3.78 -43.35
CA TYR A 29 -17.64 4.08 -42.27
C TYR A 29 -17.48 3.13 -41.08
N THR A 30 -17.33 1.82 -41.34
CA THR A 30 -17.08 0.83 -40.28
C THR A 30 -15.74 1.07 -39.58
N LEU A 31 -14.67 1.38 -40.32
CA LEU A 31 -13.37 1.74 -39.73
C LEU A 31 -13.46 3.00 -38.87
N LEU A 32 -14.13 4.04 -39.35
CA LEU A 32 -14.33 5.28 -38.59
C LEU A 32 -15.17 5.05 -37.33
N LEU A 33 -16.24 4.26 -37.41
CA LEU A 33 -17.06 3.89 -36.24
C LEU A 33 -16.27 3.08 -35.21
N CYS A 34 -15.47 2.11 -35.65
CA CYS A 34 -14.60 1.36 -34.75
C CYS A 34 -13.57 2.26 -34.05
N ALA A 35 -13.00 3.22 -34.77
CA ALA A 35 -12.06 4.19 -34.20
C ALA A 35 -12.74 5.13 -33.18
N ILE A 36 -13.96 5.60 -33.48
CA ILE A 36 -14.72 6.44 -32.55
C ILE A 36 -15.10 5.65 -31.29
N HIS A 37 -15.55 4.39 -31.44
CA HIS A 37 -15.91 3.54 -30.31
C HIS A 37 -14.69 3.17 -29.45
N SER A 38 -13.54 2.88 -30.05
CA SER A 38 -12.32 2.59 -29.30
C SER A 38 -11.82 3.81 -28.52
N LEU A 39 -11.93 5.01 -29.09
CA LEU A 39 -11.54 6.27 -28.45
C LEU A 39 -12.50 6.63 -27.31
N ALA A 40 -13.81 6.40 -27.49
CA ALA A 40 -14.81 6.55 -26.44
C ALA A 40 -14.57 5.55 -25.29
N LYS A 41 -14.27 4.29 -25.60
CA LYS A 41 -13.93 3.26 -24.61
C LYS A 41 -12.66 3.61 -23.83
N ALA A 42 -11.61 4.06 -24.51
CA ALA A 42 -10.37 4.48 -23.87
C ALA A 42 -10.57 5.72 -22.98
N LYS A 43 -11.49 6.63 -23.34
CA LYS A 43 -11.86 7.75 -22.47
C LYS A 43 -12.60 7.28 -21.21
N HIS A 44 -13.60 6.42 -21.37
CA HIS A 44 -14.36 5.86 -20.24
C HIS A 44 -13.45 5.11 -19.25
N GLU A 45 -12.51 4.31 -19.75
CA GLU A 45 -11.55 3.59 -18.89
C GLU A 45 -10.64 4.53 -18.10
N LYS A 46 -10.25 5.67 -18.68
CA LYS A 46 -9.48 6.71 -17.96
C LYS A 46 -10.33 7.39 -16.89
N ASP A 47 -11.56 7.77 -17.23
CA ASP A 47 -12.48 8.43 -16.30
C ASP A 47 -12.79 7.51 -15.09
N ASP A 48 -13.00 6.21 -15.33
CA ASP A 48 -13.20 5.20 -14.28
C ASP A 48 -11.97 5.04 -13.36
N LEU A 49 -10.77 5.05 -13.95
CA LEU A 49 -9.52 4.95 -13.21
C LEU A 49 -9.31 6.17 -12.31
N GLU A 50 -9.55 7.38 -12.83
CA GLU A 50 -9.45 8.63 -12.05
C GLU A 50 -10.46 8.66 -10.90
N LEU A 51 -11.69 8.18 -11.14
CA LEU A 51 -12.70 8.06 -10.10
C LEU A 51 -12.27 7.10 -8.99
N TYR A 52 -11.71 5.95 -9.36
CA TYR A 52 -11.20 4.97 -8.40
C TYR A 52 -10.04 5.53 -7.56
N GLU A 53 -9.08 6.20 -8.21
CA GLU A 53 -7.97 6.84 -7.51
C GLU A 53 -8.42 7.93 -6.55
N SER A 54 -9.45 8.70 -6.93
CA SER A 54 -10.03 9.76 -6.10
C SER A 54 -10.70 9.19 -4.85
N LYS A 55 -11.54 8.14 -4.99
CA LYS A 55 -12.14 7.42 -3.85
C LYS A 55 -11.07 6.85 -2.91
N LYS A 56 -10.00 6.29 -3.49
CA LYS A 56 -8.86 5.74 -2.73
C LYS A 56 -8.12 6.82 -1.94
N LYS A 57 -7.94 8.02 -2.50
CA LYS A 57 -7.35 9.17 -1.80
C LYS A 57 -8.24 9.64 -0.66
N GLU A 58 -9.54 9.80 -0.92
CA GLU A 58 -10.51 10.23 0.10
C GLU A 58 -10.53 9.28 1.30
N HIS A 59 -10.51 7.96 1.07
CA HIS A 59 -10.47 6.98 2.16
C HIS A 59 -9.18 7.10 3.00
N ARG A 60 -8.03 7.33 2.34
CA ARG A 60 -6.74 7.53 3.03
C ARG A 60 -6.75 8.80 3.87
N GLU A 61 -7.29 9.88 3.34
CA GLU A 61 -7.41 11.17 4.03
C GLU A 61 -8.35 11.08 5.24
N LYS A 62 -9.49 10.40 5.12
CA LYS A 62 -10.39 10.13 6.25
C LYS A 62 -9.70 9.34 7.36
N SER A 63 -8.97 8.29 6.99
CA SER A 63 -8.21 7.51 7.97
C SER A 63 -7.12 8.37 8.63
N GLN A 64 -6.39 9.17 7.85
CA GLN A 64 -5.32 10.02 8.36
C GLN A 64 -5.84 11.10 9.31
N THR A 65 -6.94 11.77 8.95
CA THR A 65 -7.56 12.78 9.82
C THR A 65 -8.07 12.20 11.14
N GLN A 66 -8.59 10.95 11.13
CA GLN A 66 -8.93 10.23 12.37
C GLN A 66 -7.70 9.93 13.23
N TYR A 67 -6.59 9.50 12.63
CA TYR A 67 -5.36 9.26 13.40
C TYR A 67 -4.73 10.56 13.92
N ASP A 68 -4.75 11.62 13.13
CA ASP A 68 -4.22 12.93 13.51
C ASP A 68 -5.06 13.54 14.65
N SER A 69 -6.39 13.38 14.62
CA SER A 69 -7.27 13.82 15.70
C SER A 69 -7.00 13.03 16.99
N LEU A 70 -6.90 11.70 16.93
CA LEU A 70 -6.55 10.87 18.08
C LEU A 70 -5.16 11.20 18.65
N ALA A 71 -4.18 11.46 17.78
CA ALA A 71 -2.83 11.81 18.20
C ALA A 71 -2.77 13.17 18.90
N SER A 72 -3.49 14.17 18.36
CA SER A 72 -3.58 15.50 18.97
C SER A 72 -4.34 15.46 20.30
N GLU A 73 -5.44 14.71 20.40
CA GLU A 73 -6.17 14.50 21.65
C GLU A 73 -5.29 13.84 22.71
N TYR A 74 -4.57 12.76 22.35
CA TYR A 74 -3.65 12.10 23.27
C TYR A 74 -2.55 13.03 23.79
N ASN A 75 -2.01 13.88 22.89
CA ASN A 75 -0.99 14.85 23.26
C ASN A 75 -1.51 15.86 24.29
N GLN A 76 -2.71 16.41 24.05
CA GLN A 76 -3.36 17.34 24.97
C GLN A 76 -3.79 16.70 26.30
N ARG A 77 -4.36 15.50 26.25
CA ARG A 77 -4.94 14.84 27.43
C ARG A 77 -3.90 14.18 28.33
N ILE A 78 -2.81 13.66 27.77
CA ILE A 78 -1.89 12.78 28.51
C ILE A 78 -0.46 13.30 28.50
N LEU A 79 0.08 13.70 27.34
CA LEU A 79 1.50 14.08 27.25
C LEU A 79 1.77 15.42 27.94
N ILE A 80 1.02 16.47 27.57
CA ILE A 80 1.20 17.82 28.13
C ILE A 80 0.98 17.83 29.66
N PRO A 81 -0.11 17.29 30.22
CA PRO A 81 -0.33 17.30 31.67
C PRO A 81 0.76 16.57 32.44
N ARG A 82 1.27 15.45 31.92
CA ARG A 82 2.39 14.72 32.55
C ARG A 82 3.69 15.53 32.51
N GLN A 83 3.94 16.27 31.43
CA GLN A 83 5.13 17.12 31.32
C GLN A 83 5.02 18.32 32.26
N GLU A 84 3.86 18.97 32.33
CA GLU A 84 3.58 20.07 33.23
C GLU A 84 3.67 19.64 34.70
N GLU A 85 3.12 18.48 35.06
CA GLU A 85 3.22 17.97 36.43
C GLU A 85 4.68 17.69 36.83
N LYS A 86 5.48 17.12 35.91
CA LYS A 86 6.92 16.95 36.13
C LYS A 86 7.64 18.28 36.29
N ARG A 87 7.30 19.29 35.49
CA ARG A 87 7.88 20.63 35.59
C ARG A 87 7.50 21.29 36.93
N ARG A 88 6.23 21.20 37.33
CA ARG A 88 5.72 21.73 38.59
C ARG A 88 6.41 21.11 39.80
N LYS A 89 6.58 19.78 39.83
CA LYS A 89 7.34 19.10 40.89
C LYS A 89 8.78 19.60 41.01
N LYS A 90 9.45 19.81 39.87
CA LYS A 90 10.81 20.39 39.87
C LYS A 90 10.83 21.82 40.40
N GLU A 91 9.84 22.63 40.05
CA GLU A 91 9.69 24.01 40.57
C GLU A 91 9.41 24.00 42.08
N GLU A 92 8.51 23.13 42.56
CA GLU A 92 8.21 22.95 43.98
C GLU A 92 9.45 22.50 44.77
N ASP A 93 10.17 21.50 44.27
CA ASP A 93 11.43 21.03 44.85
C ASP A 93 12.46 22.15 44.89
N PHE A 94 12.61 22.90 43.79
CA PHE A 94 13.52 24.04 43.73
C PHE A 94 13.18 25.11 44.76
N ILE A 95 11.89 25.49 44.87
CA ILE A 95 11.41 26.48 45.86
C ILE A 95 11.67 25.99 47.29
N LYS A 96 11.48 24.69 47.57
CA LYS A 96 11.78 24.08 48.88
C LYS A 96 13.24 24.26 49.28
N PHE A 97 14.17 24.23 48.32
CA PHE A 97 15.61 24.45 48.54
C PHE A 97 16.04 25.94 48.48
N LEU A 98 15.19 26.87 48.07
CA LEU A 98 15.53 28.30 48.01
C LEU A 98 15.20 29.09 49.29
N GLY A 99 14.27 28.60 50.13
CA GLY A 99 13.85 29.31 51.34
C GLY A 99 14.89 29.25 52.49
N PRO A 100 14.85 30.15 53.49
CA PRO A 100 15.72 30.08 54.68
C PRO A 100 15.56 28.80 55.52
N ALA A 101 14.51 28.01 55.28
CA ALA A 101 14.11 26.88 56.12
C ALA A 101 15.07 25.67 56.10
N TRP A 102 15.89 25.49 55.05
CA TRP A 102 16.95 24.48 55.05
C TRP A 102 18.25 24.98 55.71
N LYS A 103 18.40 26.30 55.89
CA LYS A 103 19.44 26.90 56.74
C LYS A 103 18.96 26.92 58.20
N GLY A 104 18.68 25.74 58.76
CA GLY A 104 18.64 25.62 60.21
C GLY A 104 19.97 26.10 60.82
N LYS A 105 19.96 26.58 62.08
CA LYS A 105 21.22 26.85 62.81
C LYS A 105 22.00 25.55 62.92
N GLY A 106 23.03 25.39 62.08
CA GLY A 106 23.93 24.24 62.15
C GLY A 106 24.60 24.20 63.52
N SER A 107 24.40 23.10 64.26
CA SER A 107 25.28 22.78 65.38
C SER A 107 26.44 21.95 64.84
N PRO A 108 27.70 22.26 65.20
CA PRO A 108 28.83 21.43 64.85
C PRO A 108 28.70 20.10 65.60
N LEU A 109 28.26 19.06 64.89
CA LEU A 109 28.27 17.70 65.40
C LEU A 109 29.60 17.06 65.01
N GLY A 110 30.54 17.11 65.95
CA GLY A 110 31.66 16.18 66.14
C GLY A 110 32.46 15.76 64.91
N GLY A 111 33.67 16.31 64.78
CA GLY A 111 34.73 15.72 63.98
C GLY A 111 36.06 16.43 64.24
N GLN A 112 37.04 15.73 64.81
CA GLN A 112 38.43 16.17 64.72
C GLN A 112 38.78 16.36 63.25
N VAL A 113 39.37 17.51 62.93
CA VAL A 113 39.92 17.82 61.62
C VAL A 113 41.07 16.85 61.40
N PHE A 114 40.82 15.78 60.65
CA PHE A 114 41.88 15.04 59.97
C PHE A 114 42.03 15.68 58.61
N ASP A 115 43.09 16.48 58.48
CA ASP A 115 43.61 16.94 57.19
C ASP A 115 44.16 15.71 56.46
N ASP A 116 43.32 15.06 55.65
CA ASP A 116 43.77 14.05 54.69
C ASP A 116 43.50 14.59 53.28
N GLU A 117 44.58 15.01 52.61
CA GLU A 117 44.62 15.61 51.27
C GLU A 117 44.35 14.60 50.15
N ASN A 118 43.41 13.67 50.33
CA ASN A 118 42.99 12.77 49.27
C ASN A 118 41.51 12.98 48.99
N HIS A 119 41.26 13.59 47.83
CA HIS A 119 39.95 13.92 47.26
C HIS A 119 39.00 12.71 47.31
N CYS A 120 38.26 12.56 48.41
CA CYS A 120 37.18 11.60 48.51
C CYS A 120 35.92 12.31 48.01
N ASP A 121 35.42 11.86 46.85
CA ASP A 121 34.12 12.28 46.38
C ASP A 121 33.08 11.99 47.47
N SER A 122 32.36 13.02 47.91
CA SER A 122 31.31 12.85 48.90
C SER A 122 30.30 11.82 48.39
N ALA A 123 29.76 10.96 49.26
CA ALA A 123 28.82 9.89 48.86
C ALA A 123 27.65 10.41 47.99
N GLY A 124 27.25 11.67 48.17
CA GLY A 124 26.27 12.34 47.31
C GLY A 124 26.77 12.69 45.89
N GLN A 125 28.03 13.10 45.75
CA GLN A 125 28.68 13.37 44.45
C GLN A 125 28.91 12.07 43.67
N GLU A 126 29.37 11.01 44.33
CA GLU A 126 29.52 9.67 43.75
C GLU A 126 28.17 9.12 43.26
N ALA A 127 27.11 9.25 44.07
CA ALA A 127 25.75 8.83 43.70
C ALA A 127 25.14 9.68 42.56
N ALA A 128 25.47 10.98 42.49
CA ALA A 128 25.05 11.85 41.39
C ALA A 128 25.75 11.48 40.07
N ARG A 129 27.07 11.26 40.08
CA ARG A 129 27.83 10.80 38.90
C ARG A 129 27.31 9.47 38.35
N ARG A 130 26.92 8.55 39.23
CA ARG A 130 26.32 7.25 38.83
C ARG A 130 24.90 7.36 38.26
N ARG A 131 24.18 8.47 38.50
CA ARG A 131 22.84 8.73 37.94
C ARG A 131 22.86 9.50 36.61
N ILE A 132 23.95 10.20 36.30
CA ILE A 132 24.15 10.79 34.97
C ILE A 132 24.30 9.63 34.00
N VAL A 133 23.25 9.37 33.22
CA VAL A 133 23.27 8.37 32.15
C VAL A 133 24.41 8.79 31.21
N ARG A 134 25.46 7.98 31.16
CA ARG A 134 26.61 8.23 30.28
C ARG A 134 26.09 8.43 28.85
N GLU A 135 26.51 9.50 28.20
CA GLU A 135 26.11 9.81 26.81
C GLU A 135 26.41 8.64 25.86
N ASP A 136 27.45 7.87 26.16
CA ASP A 136 27.84 6.61 25.51
C ASP A 136 26.69 5.58 25.47
N ILE A 137 25.89 5.46 26.55
CA ILE A 137 24.76 4.53 26.60
C ILE A 137 23.66 4.96 25.62
N ASN A 138 23.45 6.26 25.46
CA ASN A 138 22.48 6.77 24.49
C ASN A 138 22.95 6.54 23.05
N LEU A 139 24.25 6.71 22.80
CA LEU A 139 24.86 6.43 21.50
C LEU A 139 24.78 4.95 21.14
N ASP A 140 25.02 4.05 22.10
CA ASP A 140 24.89 2.59 21.90
C ASP A 140 23.45 2.17 21.62
N VAL A 141 22.47 2.75 22.33
CA VAL A 141 21.05 2.49 22.08
C VAL A 141 20.62 3.02 20.71
N LEU A 142 21.10 4.21 20.32
CA LEU A 142 20.84 4.78 18.99
C LEU A 142 21.50 3.96 17.88
N ALA A 143 22.74 3.51 18.08
CA ALA A 143 23.47 2.66 17.14
C ALA A 143 22.81 1.26 17.03
N ALA A 144 22.38 0.69 18.16
CA ALA A 144 21.61 -0.55 18.19
C ALA A 144 20.27 -0.38 17.46
N ALA A 145 19.54 0.70 17.70
CA ALA A 145 18.29 1.02 17.01
C ALA A 145 18.50 1.21 15.50
N ALA A 146 19.54 1.94 15.09
CA ALA A 146 19.93 2.11 13.69
C ALA A 146 20.31 0.78 13.03
N SER A 147 21.08 -0.08 13.74
CA SER A 147 21.44 -1.41 13.24
C SER A 147 20.21 -2.32 13.12
N ASN A 148 19.26 -2.23 14.06
CA ASN A 148 18.01 -2.99 14.04
C ASN A 148 17.07 -2.49 12.93
N ALA A 149 17.03 -1.18 12.69
CA ALA A 149 16.32 -0.59 11.55
C ALA A 149 16.95 -0.99 10.22
N ALA A 150 18.29 -1.03 10.13
CA ALA A 150 19.02 -1.50 8.95
C ALA A 150 18.84 -3.01 8.71
N LYS A 151 18.75 -3.82 9.78
CA LYS A 151 18.41 -5.25 9.71
C LYS A 151 16.95 -5.46 9.30
N LYS A 152 16.04 -4.54 9.66
CA LYS A 152 14.65 -4.47 9.14
C LYS A 152 14.56 -3.96 7.69
N LYS A 153 15.61 -4.11 6.88
CA LYS A 153 15.48 -4.00 5.43
C LYS A 153 14.50 -5.08 4.97
N LYS A 154 13.30 -4.64 4.56
CA LYS A 154 12.25 -5.49 4.00
C LYS A 154 12.86 -6.26 2.85
N ILE A 155 13.04 -7.57 3.03
CA ILE A 155 13.46 -8.47 1.97
C ILE A 155 12.43 -8.30 0.86
N LYS A 156 12.86 -7.75 -0.29
CA LYS A 156 12.00 -7.61 -1.46
C LYS A 156 11.77 -9.01 -1.99
N HIS A 157 10.63 -9.61 -1.65
CA HIS A 157 10.24 -10.89 -2.20
C HIS A 157 9.95 -10.71 -3.68
N VAL A 158 10.81 -11.26 -4.52
CA VAL A 158 10.60 -11.31 -5.97
C VAL A 158 9.63 -12.46 -6.21
N ILE A 159 8.44 -12.13 -6.71
CA ILE A 159 7.42 -13.11 -7.05
C ILE A 159 7.77 -13.65 -8.44
N THR A 160 8.11 -14.93 -8.52
CA THR A 160 8.33 -15.63 -9.80
C THR A 160 7.11 -16.49 -10.08
N LEU A 161 6.38 -16.17 -11.14
CA LEU A 161 5.23 -16.99 -11.56
C LEU A 161 5.69 -18.13 -12.48
N PRO A 162 5.05 -19.31 -12.39
CA PRO A 162 5.29 -20.40 -13.33
C PRO A 162 4.86 -19.99 -14.74
N ASP A 163 5.34 -20.70 -15.77
CA ASP A 163 4.95 -20.46 -17.16
C ASP A 163 3.48 -20.84 -17.40
N GLU A 164 2.83 -20.19 -18.36
CA GLU A 164 1.43 -20.46 -18.67
C GLU A 164 1.28 -21.78 -19.45
N PRO A 165 0.45 -22.73 -18.96
CA PRO A 165 0.27 -24.02 -19.62
C PRO A 165 -0.40 -23.89 -21.00
N SER A 166 -0.21 -24.90 -21.85
CA SER A 166 -0.79 -24.96 -23.19
C SER A 166 -2.31 -25.16 -23.16
N ALA A 167 -3.00 -24.81 -24.25
CA ALA A 167 -4.46 -24.96 -24.36
C ALA A 167 -4.91 -26.42 -24.46
N ASP A 168 -4.04 -27.30 -24.94
CA ASP A 168 -4.35 -28.72 -25.20
C ASP A 168 -4.12 -29.63 -23.99
N GLU A 169 -3.58 -29.10 -22.89
CA GLU A 169 -3.34 -29.90 -21.68
C GLU A 169 -4.66 -30.19 -20.95
N PRO A 170 -4.94 -31.47 -20.61
CA PRO A 170 -6.20 -31.84 -19.96
C PRO A 170 -6.35 -31.26 -18.56
N ASP A 171 -5.23 -30.97 -17.89
CA ASP A 171 -5.17 -30.45 -16.52
C ASP A 171 -5.11 -28.91 -16.43
N ALA A 172 -5.29 -28.22 -17.56
CA ALA A 172 -5.27 -26.77 -17.60
C ALA A 172 -6.65 -26.16 -17.28
N ILE A 173 -6.70 -25.29 -16.28
CA ILE A 173 -7.86 -24.47 -15.92
C ILE A 173 -7.66 -23.06 -16.48
N SER A 174 -8.67 -22.54 -17.18
CA SER A 174 -8.73 -21.14 -17.59
C SER A 174 -9.40 -20.28 -16.51
N VAL A 175 -8.61 -19.44 -15.83
CA VAL A 175 -9.11 -18.54 -14.78
C VAL A 175 -9.27 -17.13 -15.35
N LEU A 176 -10.49 -16.60 -15.30
CA LEU A 176 -10.83 -15.24 -15.67
C LEU A 176 -11.02 -14.41 -14.40
N PHE A 177 -10.24 -13.34 -14.24
CA PHE A 177 -10.32 -12.43 -13.11
C PHE A 177 -11.13 -11.18 -13.48
N ARG A 178 -12.08 -10.81 -12.63
CA ARG A 178 -12.72 -9.49 -12.65
C ARG A 178 -12.02 -8.58 -11.66
N THR A 179 -11.48 -7.47 -12.16
CA THR A 179 -10.86 -6.45 -11.32
C THR A 179 -11.91 -5.48 -10.78
N PRO A 180 -11.64 -4.81 -9.65
CA PRO A 180 -12.50 -3.72 -9.16
C PRO A 180 -12.50 -2.51 -10.11
N LEU A 181 -11.55 -2.43 -11.05
CA LEU A 181 -11.49 -1.42 -12.10
C LEU A 181 -12.46 -1.68 -13.27
N GLY A 182 -13.27 -2.74 -13.20
CA GLY A 182 -14.18 -3.14 -14.28
C GLY A 182 -13.51 -3.83 -15.46
N THR A 183 -12.17 -3.92 -15.47
CA THR A 183 -11.42 -4.69 -16.47
C THR A 183 -11.37 -6.17 -16.09
N THR A 184 -11.15 -7.02 -17.09
CA THR A 184 -10.99 -8.47 -16.87
C THR A 184 -9.74 -8.97 -17.57
N PHE A 185 -9.05 -9.93 -16.95
CA PHE A 185 -7.90 -10.60 -17.55
C PHE A 185 -7.97 -12.10 -17.31
N GLN A 186 -7.47 -12.87 -18.27
CA GLN A 186 -7.50 -14.32 -18.23
C GLN A 186 -6.08 -14.87 -18.18
N ARG A 187 -5.89 -15.97 -17.45
CA ARG A 187 -4.67 -16.77 -17.47
C ARG A 187 -4.99 -18.24 -17.23
N ARG A 188 -4.25 -19.16 -17.86
CA ARG A 188 -4.33 -20.59 -17.57
C ARG A 188 -3.43 -21.00 -16.40
N PHE A 189 -3.86 -22.01 -15.66
CA PHE A 189 -3.16 -22.61 -14.52
C PHE A 189 -3.31 -24.12 -14.57
N LEU A 190 -2.41 -24.84 -13.91
CA LEU A 190 -2.55 -26.29 -13.76
C LEU A 190 -3.43 -26.62 -12.55
N ASN A 191 -4.15 -27.74 -12.63
CA ASN A 191 -4.91 -28.29 -11.49
C ASN A 191 -4.04 -28.48 -10.23
N SER A 192 -2.76 -28.80 -10.41
CA SER A 192 -1.78 -29.00 -9.33
C SER A 192 -1.31 -27.72 -8.67
N ASP A 193 -1.55 -26.55 -9.29
CA ASP A 193 -1.10 -25.27 -8.76
C ASP A 193 -1.86 -24.92 -7.47
N LYS A 194 -1.22 -24.11 -6.64
CA LYS A 194 -1.79 -23.63 -5.38
C LYS A 194 -2.54 -22.33 -5.59
N VAL A 195 -3.50 -22.05 -4.71
CA VAL A 195 -4.16 -20.74 -4.62
C VAL A 195 -3.15 -19.61 -4.46
N GLN A 196 -2.01 -19.85 -3.80
CA GLN A 196 -0.90 -18.90 -3.73
C GLN A 196 -0.47 -18.35 -5.10
N CYS A 197 -0.45 -19.18 -6.15
CA CYS A 197 -0.09 -18.74 -7.51
C CYS A 197 -1.11 -17.72 -8.08
N LEU A 198 -2.39 -17.84 -7.70
CA LEU A 198 -3.41 -16.84 -8.04
C LEU A 198 -3.15 -15.52 -7.29
N CYS A 199 -2.87 -15.60 -6.00
CA CYS A 199 -2.53 -14.45 -5.16
C CYS A 199 -1.27 -13.70 -5.65
N ASP A 200 -0.28 -14.45 -6.08
CA ASP A 200 0.96 -13.94 -6.65
C ASP A 200 0.70 -13.25 -8.00
N LEU A 201 -0.15 -13.83 -8.86
CA LEU A 201 -0.54 -13.22 -10.12
C LEU A 201 -1.22 -11.88 -9.90
N ILE A 202 -2.23 -11.82 -9.03
CA ILE A 202 -2.94 -10.57 -8.76
C ILE A 202 -1.99 -9.51 -8.19
N THR A 203 -1.01 -9.93 -7.37
CA THR A 203 0.00 -9.03 -6.81
C THR A 203 0.90 -8.45 -7.90
N THR A 204 1.30 -9.25 -8.91
CA THR A 204 2.05 -8.73 -10.07
C THR A 204 1.22 -7.80 -10.96
N LYS A 205 -0.11 -7.95 -10.98
CA LYS A 205 -1.04 -7.03 -11.64
C LYS A 205 -1.32 -5.75 -10.84
N GLY A 206 -0.79 -5.62 -9.62
CA GLY A 206 -0.95 -4.45 -8.76
C GLY A 206 -1.99 -4.59 -7.65
N PHE A 207 -2.65 -5.73 -7.54
CA PHE A 207 -3.63 -6.04 -6.49
C PHE A 207 -2.98 -6.89 -5.40
N SER A 208 -2.51 -6.25 -4.33
CA SER A 208 -1.87 -6.96 -3.20
C SER A 208 -2.88 -7.78 -2.40
N TYR A 209 -2.54 -9.04 -2.10
CA TYR A 209 -3.35 -9.94 -1.26
C TYR A 209 -3.69 -9.39 0.14
N LYS A 210 -2.95 -8.37 0.61
CA LYS A 210 -3.22 -7.71 1.90
C LYS A 210 -4.46 -6.80 1.85
N SER A 211 -4.71 -6.21 0.69
CA SER A 211 -5.78 -5.23 0.47
C SER A 211 -6.93 -5.83 -0.34
N TYR A 212 -6.69 -6.93 -1.06
CA TYR A 212 -7.68 -7.56 -1.91
C TYR A 212 -7.81 -9.05 -1.59
N ILE A 213 -9.03 -9.55 -1.79
CA ILE A 213 -9.42 -10.94 -1.64
C ILE A 213 -9.98 -11.46 -2.96
N ILE A 214 -9.81 -12.76 -3.20
CA ILE A 214 -10.34 -13.43 -4.39
C ILE A 214 -11.58 -14.22 -3.98
N SER A 215 -12.69 -14.00 -4.68
CA SER A 215 -13.96 -14.70 -4.45
C SER A 215 -14.46 -15.38 -5.73
N THR A 216 -15.21 -16.47 -5.59
CA THR A 216 -15.96 -17.07 -6.70
C THR A 216 -17.27 -16.31 -6.93
N SER A 217 -17.82 -16.40 -8.15
CA SER A 217 -19.08 -15.72 -8.50
C SER A 217 -20.32 -16.39 -7.87
N TYR A 218 -20.56 -17.68 -8.16
CA TYR A 218 -21.67 -18.43 -7.61
C TYR A 218 -21.36 -19.93 -7.46
N PRO A 219 -21.56 -20.52 -6.26
CA PRO A 219 -21.80 -19.84 -4.98
C PRO A 219 -20.60 -18.98 -4.59
N ARG A 220 -20.82 -17.86 -3.88
CA ARG A 220 -19.74 -16.96 -3.45
C ARG A 220 -18.94 -17.61 -2.31
N VAL A 221 -17.68 -17.90 -2.58
CA VAL A 221 -16.72 -18.51 -1.65
C VAL A 221 -15.43 -17.72 -1.70
N LEU A 222 -14.86 -17.40 -0.54
CA LEU A 222 -13.58 -16.70 -0.44
C LEU A 222 -12.41 -17.68 -0.47
N LEU A 223 -11.40 -17.37 -1.27
CA LEU A 223 -10.15 -18.13 -1.36
C LEU A 223 -9.15 -17.57 -0.34
N SER A 224 -9.31 -17.93 0.94
CA SER A 224 -8.40 -17.47 2.01
C SER A 224 -7.14 -18.33 2.13
N ASP A 225 -7.24 -19.63 1.89
CA ASP A 225 -6.15 -20.56 2.17
C ASP A 225 -5.17 -20.65 0.99
N PRO A 226 -3.91 -20.17 1.12
CA PRO A 226 -2.96 -20.14 0.02
C PRO A 226 -2.38 -21.53 -0.32
N ASN A 227 -2.45 -22.46 0.62
CA ASN A 227 -1.85 -23.79 0.49
C ASN A 227 -2.74 -24.81 -0.23
N VAL A 228 -4.02 -24.49 -0.41
CA VAL A 228 -5.01 -25.33 -1.08
C VAL A 228 -4.70 -25.39 -2.58
N THR A 229 -4.87 -26.57 -3.18
CA THR A 229 -4.68 -26.77 -4.63
C THR A 229 -5.94 -26.40 -5.42
N LEU A 230 -5.77 -26.00 -6.68
CA LEU A 230 -6.91 -25.68 -7.55
C LEU A 230 -7.81 -26.90 -7.81
N LEU A 231 -7.23 -28.11 -7.79
CA LEU A 231 -7.95 -29.39 -7.87
C LEU A 231 -8.93 -29.56 -6.70
N GLU A 232 -8.51 -29.27 -5.47
CA GLU A 232 -9.34 -29.41 -4.26
C GLU A 232 -10.58 -28.49 -4.29
N LEU A 233 -10.46 -27.33 -4.93
CA LEU A 233 -11.54 -26.38 -5.11
C LEU A 233 -12.56 -26.81 -6.17
N LYS A 234 -12.29 -27.93 -6.87
CA LYS A 234 -13.16 -28.55 -7.89
C LYS A 234 -13.61 -27.55 -8.96
N PHE A 235 -12.69 -26.69 -9.39
CA PHE A 235 -12.95 -25.78 -10.49
C PHE A 235 -13.16 -26.56 -11.79
N GLY A 236 -14.11 -26.11 -12.61
CA GLY A 236 -14.28 -26.64 -13.97
C GLY A 236 -13.16 -26.15 -14.89
N LYS A 237 -13.21 -26.53 -16.18
CA LYS A 237 -12.23 -26.08 -17.19
C LYS A 237 -12.07 -24.56 -17.29
N ARG A 238 -13.13 -23.83 -16.96
CA ARG A 238 -13.13 -22.36 -16.94
C ARG A 238 -13.84 -21.86 -15.69
N ILE A 239 -13.24 -20.91 -14.99
CA ILE A 239 -13.84 -20.26 -13.83
C ILE A 239 -13.68 -18.74 -13.87
N LEU A 240 -14.66 -18.05 -13.31
CA LEU A 240 -14.65 -16.62 -13.07
C LEU A 240 -14.39 -16.34 -11.59
N LEU A 241 -13.34 -15.57 -11.31
CA LEU A 241 -12.99 -15.10 -9.97
C LEU A 241 -13.11 -13.58 -9.91
N ASN A 242 -13.64 -13.05 -8.81
CA ASN A 242 -13.76 -11.62 -8.55
C ASN A 242 -12.65 -11.20 -7.58
N ILE A 243 -11.98 -10.09 -7.89
CA ILE A 243 -11.04 -9.43 -7.01
C ILE A 243 -11.80 -8.34 -6.28
N GLU A 244 -11.96 -8.48 -4.97
CA GLU A 244 -12.71 -7.57 -4.11
C GLU A 244 -11.75 -6.92 -3.11
N GLU A 245 -12.05 -5.70 -2.66
CA GLU A 245 -11.32 -5.08 -1.56
C GLU A 245 -11.65 -5.79 -0.26
N LYS A 246 -10.64 -6.00 0.59
CA LYS A 246 -10.82 -6.62 1.90
C LYS A 246 -11.41 -5.58 2.85
N ASP A 247 -12.60 -5.87 3.37
CA ASP A 247 -13.21 -5.07 4.44
C ASP A 247 -12.27 -5.06 5.67
N ALA A 248 -11.94 -3.86 6.16
CA ALA A 248 -11.00 -3.62 7.25
C ALA A 248 -11.64 -3.81 8.64
#